data_AF-D6GTC2-F1
#
_entry.id   AF-D6GTC2-F1
#
_cell.length_a   1.000
_cell.length_b   1.000
_cell.length_c   1.000
_cell.angle_alpha   90.00
_cell.angle_beta   90.00
_cell.angle_gamma   90.00
#
_symmetry.space_group_name_H-M   'P 1'
#
loop_
_entity.id
_entity.type
_entity.pdbx_description
1 polymer ?
#
loop_
_entity_poly.entity_id
_entity_poly.type
_entity_poly.pdbx_seq_one_letter_code
_entity_poly.pdbx_strand_id
1 'polypeptide(L)'
;MKRKNLLICMVLYYCLFVGMSVDITNLSLIKNGVNDGINLIPTSTITEYIVNFSSYNTSILLKFFANFGYFVPFVALFFPYQQQSNKEYAFSNYIILFFLVFLSDFLPRIFKVGVFDIDAVLLRYLGAVMVYRILIKRKLSGEGTAYNMK
;
A
#
# COMPACT_ATOMS: atom_id res chain seq x y z
N MET A 1 12.83 13.65 -14.46
CA MET A 1 12.37 14.46 -13.30
C MET A 1 13.47 14.52 -12.24
N LYS A 2 13.78 15.71 -11.70
CA LYS A 2 14.80 15.86 -10.63
C LYS A 2 14.36 15.12 -9.36
N ARG A 3 15.31 14.51 -8.64
CA ARG A 3 15.08 13.75 -7.39
C ARG A 3 14.20 14.48 -6.38
N LYS A 4 14.44 15.78 -6.19
CA LYS A 4 13.67 16.64 -5.28
C LYS A 4 12.19 16.70 -5.65
N ASN A 5 11.88 16.89 -6.94
CA ASN A 5 10.49 16.97 -7.41
C ASN A 5 9.78 15.64 -7.20
N LEU A 6 10.49 14.54 -7.40
CA LEU A 6 9.96 13.20 -7.24
C LEU A 6 9.64 12.88 -5.78
N LEU A 7 10.50 13.31 -4.85
CA LEU A 7 10.23 13.25 -3.42
C LEU A 7 8.99 14.09 -3.05
N ILE A 8 8.86 15.29 -3.59
CA ILE A 8 7.68 16.15 -3.36
C ILE A 8 6.41 15.44 -3.84
N CYS A 9 6.40 14.86 -5.04
CA CYS A 9 5.28 14.09 -5.56
C CYS A 9 4.94 12.89 -4.67
N MET A 10 5.94 12.15 -4.17
CA MET A 10 5.72 11.03 -3.26
C MET A 10 5.10 11.48 -1.94
N VAL A 11 5.59 12.58 -1.34
CA VAL A 11 5.05 13.12 -0.09
C VAL A 11 3.61 13.59 -0.30
N LEU A 12 3.34 14.36 -1.36
CA LEU A 12 1.99 14.83 -1.68
C LEU A 12 1.04 13.66 -1.92
N TYR A 13 1.45 12.67 -2.71
CA TYR A 13 0.67 11.47 -2.93
C TYR A 13 0.40 10.73 -1.62
N TYR A 14 1.40 10.57 -0.77
CA TYR A 14 1.25 9.89 0.51
C TYR A 14 0.33 10.65 1.47
N CYS A 15 0.41 11.99 1.51
CA CYS A 15 -0.54 12.81 2.29
C CYS A 15 -1.98 12.66 1.77
N LEU A 16 -2.17 12.72 0.45
CA LEU A 16 -3.48 12.47 -0.18
C LEU A 16 -3.99 11.06 0.14
N PHE A 17 -3.10 10.07 0.10
CA PHE A 17 -3.41 8.68 0.40
C PHE A 17 -3.88 8.50 1.85
N VAL A 18 -3.16 9.09 2.81
CA VAL A 18 -3.56 9.07 4.22
C VAL A 18 -4.91 9.78 4.39
N GLY A 19 -5.12 10.92 3.74
CA GLY A 19 -6.40 11.64 3.74
C GLY A 19 -7.57 10.87 3.10
N MET A 20 -7.35 10.14 2.01
CA MET A 20 -8.39 9.31 1.38
C MET A 20 -8.71 8.05 2.18
N SER A 21 -7.71 7.50 2.87
CA SER A 21 -7.89 6.37 3.80
C SER A 21 -8.73 6.78 5.02
N VAL A 22 -8.71 8.08 5.38
CA VAL A 22 -9.62 8.68 6.35
C VAL A 22 -11.06 8.70 5.80
N ASP A 23 -11.29 9.11 4.55
CA ASP A 23 -12.65 9.30 4.02
C ASP A 23 -13.42 8.02 3.65
N ILE A 24 -12.82 7.11 2.87
CA ILE A 24 -13.55 5.97 2.27
C ILE A 24 -13.92 4.91 3.33
N THR A 25 -13.05 4.72 4.32
CA THR A 25 -13.23 3.75 5.40
C THR A 25 -14.20 4.28 6.46
N ASN A 26 -14.14 5.58 6.80
CA ASN A 26 -15.06 6.19 7.76
C ASN A 26 -16.50 6.24 7.29
N LEU A 27 -16.75 6.64 6.04
CA LEU A 27 -18.12 6.88 5.59
C LEU A 27 -18.96 5.59 5.55
N SER A 28 -18.32 4.45 5.32
CA SER A 28 -18.99 3.15 5.33
C SER A 28 -19.11 2.52 6.72
N LEU A 29 -18.19 2.81 7.65
CA LEU A 29 -18.17 2.25 9.00
C LEU A 29 -19.02 3.06 10.00
N ILE A 30 -18.95 4.40 9.93
CA ILE A 30 -19.84 5.31 10.69
C ILE A 30 -21.30 5.04 10.34
N LYS A 31 -21.59 4.82 9.05
CA LYS A 31 -22.95 4.53 8.56
C LYS A 31 -23.48 3.17 9.04
N ASN A 32 -22.59 2.28 9.48
CA ASN A 32 -22.92 0.96 10.03
C ASN A 32 -22.72 0.86 11.56
N GLY A 33 -22.48 1.98 12.26
CA GLY A 33 -22.38 2.02 13.73
C GLY A 33 -21.09 1.44 14.33
N VAL A 34 -20.09 1.14 13.51
CA VAL A 34 -18.76 0.68 13.96
C VAL A 34 -17.85 1.90 14.03
N ASN A 35 -17.75 2.50 15.22
CA ASN A 35 -17.05 3.78 15.42
C ASN A 35 -15.54 3.63 15.59
N ASP A 36 -15.07 2.45 16.00
CA ASP A 36 -13.67 2.15 16.26
C ASP A 36 -13.45 0.65 16.41
N GLY A 37 -12.29 0.16 15.98
CA GLY A 37 -11.93 -1.24 16.08
C GLY A 37 -10.46 -1.42 15.81
N ILE A 38 -9.81 -2.30 16.55
CA ILE A 38 -8.40 -2.64 16.37
C ILE A 38 -8.30 -4.15 16.28
N ASN A 39 -8.07 -4.67 15.07
CA ASN A 39 -7.69 -6.06 14.84
C ASN A 39 -6.16 -6.16 14.73
N LEU A 40 -5.55 -6.74 15.76
CA LEU A 40 -4.11 -7.06 15.81
C LEU A 40 -3.84 -8.55 15.63
N ILE A 41 -4.89 -9.37 15.53
CA ILE A 41 -4.74 -10.81 15.37
C ILE A 41 -4.44 -11.05 13.89
N PRO A 42 -3.22 -11.49 13.53
CA PRO A 42 -2.90 -11.75 12.14
C PRO A 42 -3.75 -12.90 11.61
N THR A 43 -4.09 -12.81 10.33
CA THR A 43 -4.84 -13.78 9.54
C THR A 43 -6.30 -14.01 9.97
N SER A 44 -6.81 -13.32 10.99
CA SER A 44 -8.19 -13.50 11.44
C SER A 44 -9.19 -13.08 10.36
N THR A 45 -9.01 -11.90 9.78
CA THR A 45 -9.85 -11.36 8.70
C THR A 45 -9.67 -12.17 7.42
N ILE A 46 -8.42 -12.52 7.07
CA ILE A 46 -8.14 -13.32 5.86
C ILE A 46 -8.78 -14.71 5.97
N THR A 47 -8.66 -15.36 7.12
CA THR A 47 -9.23 -16.69 7.36
C THR A 47 -10.75 -16.63 7.33
N GLU A 48 -11.37 -15.61 7.93
CA GLU A 48 -12.81 -15.38 7.84
C GLU A 48 -13.26 -15.24 6.39
N TYR A 49 -12.54 -14.46 5.57
CA TYR A 49 -12.84 -14.32 4.14
C TYR A 49 -12.74 -15.64 3.36
N ILE A 50 -11.78 -16.49 3.69
CA ILE A 50 -11.59 -17.78 3.02
C ILE A 50 -12.65 -18.79 3.45
N VAL A 51 -12.92 -18.91 4.76
CA VAL A 51 -13.87 -19.90 5.30
C VAL A 51 -15.30 -19.60 4.85
N ASN A 52 -15.66 -18.32 4.79
CA ASN A 52 -17.01 -17.89 4.40
C ASN A 52 -17.07 -17.45 2.92
N PHE A 53 -16.09 -17.82 2.10
CA PHE A 53 -15.98 -17.37 0.70
C PHE A 53 -17.24 -17.67 -0.13
N SER A 54 -17.91 -18.80 0.11
CA SER A 54 -19.16 -19.18 -0.56
C SER A 54 -20.36 -18.30 -0.21
N SER A 55 -20.30 -17.63 0.95
CA SER A 55 -21.37 -16.79 1.48
C SER A 55 -21.11 -15.30 1.22
N TYR A 56 -19.92 -14.97 0.71
CA TYR A 56 -19.46 -13.61 0.53
C TYR A 56 -19.58 -13.15 -0.93
N ASN A 57 -20.09 -11.93 -1.08
CA ASN A 57 -20.37 -11.32 -2.37
C ASN A 57 -19.07 -10.84 -3.06
N THR A 58 -19.15 -10.47 -4.34
CA THR A 58 -18.03 -9.90 -5.14
C THR A 58 -17.33 -8.70 -4.49
N SER A 59 -17.99 -8.05 -3.53
CA SER A 59 -17.46 -6.94 -2.73
C SER A 59 -16.22 -7.31 -1.91
N ILE A 60 -16.06 -8.56 -1.45
CA ILE A 60 -14.91 -8.97 -0.64
C ILE A 60 -13.68 -9.23 -1.50
N LEU A 61 -13.86 -9.84 -2.68
CA LEU A 61 -12.80 -9.94 -3.68
C LEU A 61 -12.31 -8.54 -4.07
N LEU A 62 -13.22 -7.60 -4.28
CA LEU A 62 -12.87 -6.21 -4.57
C LEU A 62 -12.08 -5.57 -3.41
N LYS A 63 -12.48 -5.78 -2.16
CA LYS A 63 -11.74 -5.29 -0.98
C LYS A 63 -10.34 -5.89 -0.87
N PHE A 64 -10.21 -7.18 -1.15
CA PHE A 64 -8.91 -7.87 -1.14
C PHE A 64 -7.97 -7.27 -2.21
N PHE A 65 -8.41 -7.22 -3.46
CA PHE A 65 -7.60 -6.64 -4.54
C PHE A 65 -7.35 -5.15 -4.37
N ALA A 66 -8.32 -4.40 -3.83
CA ALA A 66 -8.14 -3.00 -3.51
C ALA A 66 -7.02 -2.83 -2.48
N ASN A 67 -7.05 -3.55 -1.35
CA ASN A 67 -5.98 -3.49 -0.35
C ASN A 67 -4.64 -3.97 -0.92
N PHE A 68 -4.62 -5.03 -1.73
CA PHE A 68 -3.38 -5.48 -2.37
C PHE A 68 -2.79 -4.43 -3.32
N GLY A 69 -3.63 -3.83 -4.17
CA GLY A 69 -3.23 -2.87 -5.20
C GLY A 69 -3.08 -1.43 -4.71
N TYR A 70 -3.56 -1.12 -3.51
CA TYR A 70 -3.72 0.26 -3.04
C TYR A 70 -2.40 1.05 -3.03
N PHE A 71 -1.30 0.39 -2.66
CA PHE A 71 0.00 1.01 -2.50
C PHE A 71 0.86 0.99 -3.79
N VAL A 72 0.37 0.39 -4.88
CA VAL A 72 1.09 0.26 -6.16
C VAL A 72 1.56 1.62 -6.71
N PRO A 73 0.74 2.69 -6.77
CA PRO A 73 1.18 3.94 -7.38
C PRO A 73 2.31 4.60 -6.58
N PHE A 74 2.30 4.49 -5.25
CA PHE A 74 3.41 4.96 -4.41
C PHE A 74 4.70 4.22 -4.74
N VAL A 75 4.66 2.89 -4.89
CA VAL A 75 5.83 2.08 -5.27
C VAL A 75 6.38 2.48 -6.64
N ALA A 76 5.50 2.79 -7.59
CA ALA A 76 5.89 3.26 -8.92
C ALA A 76 6.65 4.60 -8.88
N LEU A 77 6.37 5.47 -7.90
CA LEU A 77 7.15 6.68 -7.64
C LEU A 77 8.41 6.39 -6.83
N PHE A 78 8.34 5.52 -5.82
CA PHE A 78 9.46 5.17 -4.96
C PHE A 78 10.62 4.52 -5.74
N PHE A 79 10.32 3.71 -6.76
CA PHE A 79 11.34 3.03 -7.55
C PHE A 79 12.32 3.97 -8.29
N PRO A 80 11.89 4.92 -9.14
CA PRO A 80 12.79 5.87 -9.78
C PRO A 80 13.47 6.82 -8.79
N TYR A 81 12.85 7.13 -7.64
CA TYR A 81 13.52 7.88 -6.55
C TYR A 81 14.79 7.18 -6.10
N GLN A 82 14.68 5.88 -5.88
CA GLN A 82 15.74 5.04 -5.34
C GLN A 82 16.84 4.77 -6.38
N GLN A 83 16.52 4.73 -7.68
CA GLN A 83 17.53 4.64 -8.74
C GLN A 83 18.43 5.89 -8.81
N GLN A 84 17.93 7.05 -8.42
CA GLN A 84 18.72 8.30 -8.34
C GLN A 84 19.55 8.39 -7.05
N SER A 85 19.56 7.33 -6.24
CA SER A 85 20.35 7.21 -5.03
C SER A 85 21.34 6.06 -5.22
N ASN A 86 22.61 6.24 -4.85
CA ASN A 86 23.66 5.19 -4.93
C ASN A 86 23.41 3.96 -4.02
N LYS A 87 22.20 3.80 -3.48
CA LYS A 87 21.77 2.71 -2.59
C LYS A 87 20.76 1.82 -3.32
N GLU A 88 21.18 1.26 -4.45
CA GLU A 88 20.27 0.43 -5.24
C GLU A 88 19.87 -0.86 -4.51
N TYR A 89 18.57 -1.16 -4.43
CA TYR A 89 17.97 -2.42 -3.94
C TYR A 89 18.37 -2.90 -2.53
N ALA A 90 18.71 -1.98 -1.64
CA ALA A 90 19.04 -2.31 -0.26
C ALA A 90 17.84 -2.91 0.49
N PHE A 91 18.11 -3.83 1.44
CA PHE A 91 17.11 -4.41 2.34
C PHE A 91 16.30 -3.34 3.09
N SER A 92 16.92 -2.19 3.37
CA SER A 92 16.27 -1.02 3.97
C SER A 92 15.04 -0.54 3.19
N ASN A 93 14.96 -0.77 1.87
CA ASN A 93 13.82 -0.34 1.06
C ASN A 93 12.55 -1.12 1.42
N TYR A 94 12.66 -2.42 1.71
CA TYR A 94 11.52 -3.24 2.16
C TYR A 94 11.04 -2.78 3.54
N ILE A 95 11.97 -2.44 4.43
CA ILE A 95 11.66 -1.89 5.76
C ILE A 95 10.94 -0.54 5.62
N ILE A 96 11.44 0.36 4.77
CA ILE A 96 10.80 1.66 4.51
C ILE A 96 9.39 1.47 3.97
N LEU A 97 9.19 0.57 3.00
CA LEU A 97 7.87 0.26 2.47
C LEU A 97 6.93 -0.28 3.54
N PHE A 98 7.40 -1.18 4.41
CA PHE A 98 6.61 -1.68 5.54
C PHE A 98 6.16 -0.54 6.46
N PHE A 99 7.09 0.32 6.88
CA PHE A 99 6.76 1.45 7.77
C PHE A 99 5.79 2.44 7.12
N LEU A 100 5.94 2.74 5.83
CA LEU A 100 5.02 3.61 5.13
C LEU A 100 3.62 2.99 5.02
N VAL A 101 3.52 1.70 4.68
CA VAL A 101 2.23 1.01 4.65
C VAL A 101 1.60 0.98 6.05
N PHE A 102 2.37 0.63 7.08
CA PHE A 102 1.90 0.62 8.46
C PHE A 102 1.40 1.99 8.92
N LEU A 103 2.19 3.04 8.71
CA LEU A 103 1.83 4.42 9.07
C LEU A 103 0.58 4.88 8.33
N SER A 104 0.41 4.45 7.08
CA SER A 104 -0.73 4.86 6.27
C SER A 104 -2.06 4.34 6.81
N ASP A 105 -2.01 3.24 7.57
CA ASP A 105 -3.17 2.68 8.25
C ASP A 105 -3.25 3.16 9.71
N PHE A 106 -2.09 3.30 10.38
CA PHE A 106 -1.99 3.72 11.79
C PHE A 106 -2.29 5.19 12.05
N LEU A 107 -1.81 6.10 11.21
CA LEU A 107 -2.01 7.55 11.39
C LEU A 107 -3.50 7.93 11.46
N PRO A 108 -4.38 7.46 10.55
CA PRO A 108 -5.82 7.71 10.65
C PRO A 108 -6.41 7.38 12.02
N ARG A 109 -5.96 6.30 12.68
CA ARG A 109 -6.50 5.89 13.98
C ARG A 109 -6.12 6.78 15.14
N ILE A 110 -4.99 7.48 15.06
CA ILE A 110 -4.65 8.50 16.06
C ILE A 110 -5.75 9.58 16.09
N PHE A 111 -6.34 9.87 14.95
CA PHE A 111 -7.47 10.79 14.81
C PHE A 111 -8.83 10.12 15.06
N LYS A 112 -8.86 8.90 15.61
CA LYS A 112 -10.06 8.08 15.83
C LYS A 112 -10.86 7.86 14.55
N VAL A 113 -10.15 7.65 13.46
CA VAL A 113 -10.71 7.42 12.14
C VAL A 113 -10.40 6.01 11.67
N GLY A 114 -11.45 5.29 11.27
CA GLY A 114 -11.39 3.96 10.67
C GLY A 114 -11.12 2.83 11.66
N VAL A 115 -10.86 1.65 11.11
CA VAL A 115 -10.54 0.41 11.85
C VAL A 115 -9.10 0.01 11.55
N PHE A 116 -8.34 -0.42 12.56
CA PHE A 116 -7.07 -1.10 12.30
C PHE A 116 -7.36 -2.51 11.88
N ASP A 117 -6.87 -2.89 10.71
CA ASP A 117 -6.76 -4.29 10.38
C ASP A 117 -5.31 -4.63 10.00
N ILE A 118 -4.64 -5.41 10.84
CA ILE A 118 -3.28 -5.89 10.57
C ILE A 118 -3.24 -6.69 9.27
N ASP A 119 -4.31 -7.38 8.90
CA ASP A 119 -4.41 -8.13 7.66
C ASP A 119 -4.42 -7.22 6.43
N ALA A 120 -5.05 -6.04 6.53
CA ALA A 120 -5.01 -5.04 5.47
C ALA A 120 -3.60 -4.46 5.27
N VAL A 121 -2.85 -4.23 6.36
CA VAL A 121 -1.44 -3.80 6.31
C VAL A 121 -0.58 -4.87 5.65
N LEU A 122 -0.73 -6.13 6.07
CA LEU A 122 0.00 -7.25 5.49
C LEU A 122 -0.29 -7.39 4.00
N LEU A 123 -1.56 -7.25 3.59
CA LEU A 123 -1.95 -7.39 2.20
C LEU A 123 -1.42 -6.24 1.31
N ARG A 124 -1.49 -4.99 1.80
CA ARG A 124 -0.89 -3.82 1.13
C ARG A 124 0.63 -3.96 1.02
N TYR A 125 1.28 -4.45 2.08
CA TYR A 125 2.72 -4.67 2.10
C TYR A 125 3.12 -5.75 1.08
N LEU A 126 2.40 -6.86 1.03
CA LEU A 126 2.61 -7.91 0.02
C LEU A 126 2.51 -7.36 -1.40
N GLY A 127 1.47 -6.56 -1.69
CA GLY A 127 1.33 -5.89 -2.98
C GLY A 127 2.48 -4.95 -3.29
N ALA A 128 2.89 -4.13 -2.32
CA ALA A 128 4.01 -3.21 -2.48
C ALA A 128 5.33 -3.94 -2.80
N VAL A 129 5.62 -5.02 -2.07
CA VAL A 129 6.79 -5.86 -2.27
C VAL A 129 6.75 -6.54 -3.63
N MET A 130 5.60 -7.10 -4.04
CA MET A 130 5.46 -7.77 -5.32
C MET A 130 5.73 -6.82 -6.49
N VAL A 131 5.11 -5.63 -6.48
CA VAL A 131 5.33 -4.60 -7.51
C VAL A 131 6.78 -4.17 -7.53
N TYR A 132 7.37 -3.89 -6.37
CA TYR A 132 8.76 -3.46 -6.27
C TYR A 132 9.71 -4.52 -6.86
N ARG A 133 9.50 -5.81 -6.55
CA ARG A 133 10.26 -6.91 -7.14
C ARG A 133 10.08 -7.02 -8.65
N ILE A 134 8.86 -6.82 -9.17
CA ILE A 134 8.59 -6.81 -10.62
C ILE A 134 9.38 -5.68 -11.29
N LEU A 135 9.39 -4.48 -10.70
CA LEU A 135 10.12 -3.33 -11.24
C LEU A 135 11.64 -3.56 -11.24
N ILE A 136 12.18 -4.14 -10.16
CA ILE A 136 13.59 -4.54 -10.09
C ILE A 136 13.92 -5.54 -11.20
N LYS A 137 13.12 -6.62 -11.31
CA LYS A 137 13.34 -7.67 -12.31
C LYS A 137 13.33 -7.11 -13.74
N ARG A 138 12.36 -6.23 -14.06
CA ARG A 138 12.26 -5.57 -15.37
C ARG A 138 13.45 -4.66 -15.68
N LYS A 139 14.02 -3.99 -14.68
CA LYS A 139 15.24 -3.20 -14.87
C LYS A 139 16.44 -4.10 -15.13
N LEU A 140 16.59 -5.18 -14.35
CA LEU A 140 17.68 -6.14 -14.49
C LEU A 140 17.63 -6.94 -15.79
N SER A 141 16.43 -7.23 -16.31
CA SER A 141 16.25 -7.93 -17.59
C SER A 141 16.55 -7.04 -18.82
N GLY A 142 16.81 -5.75 -18.64
CA GLY A 142 17.04 -4.83 -19.75
C GLY A 142 15.79 -4.52 -20.59
N GLU A 143 14.61 -5.01 -20.21
CA GLU A 143 13.34 -4.73 -20.91
C GLU A 143 12.94 -3.24 -20.85
N GLY A 144 13.68 -2.41 -20.11
CA GLY A 144 13.51 -0.96 -20.03
C GLY A 144 14.61 -0.10 -20.68
N THR A 145 15.68 -0.68 -21.25
CA THR A 145 16.75 0.10 -21.90
C THR A 145 16.45 0.52 -23.34
N ALA A 146 15.32 0.07 -23.92
CA ALA A 146 14.89 0.47 -25.26
C ALA A 146 14.38 1.93 -25.36
N TYR A 147 14.16 2.64 -24.24
CA TYR A 147 13.67 4.03 -24.24
C TYR A 147 14.76 5.10 -24.02
N ASN A 148 16.05 4.73 -24.12
CA ASN A 148 17.17 5.68 -24.11
C ASN A 148 17.97 5.68 -25.43
N MET A 149 17.30 5.41 -26.57
CA MET A 149 17.82 5.75 -27.89
C MET A 149 16.85 6.71 -28.58
N LYS A 150 16.91 7.99 -28.21
CA LYS A 150 16.85 9.17 -29.09
C LYS A 150 16.91 10.46 -28.29
#